data_AF-A0A3B3ZJ54-F1
#
_entry.id   AF-A0A3B3ZJ54-F1
#
_cell.length_a   1.000
_cell.length_b   1.000
_cell.length_c   1.000
_cell.angle_alpha   90.00
_cell.angle_beta   90.00
_cell.angle_gamma   90.00
#
_symmetry.space_group_name_H-M   'P 1'
#
loop_
_entity.id
_entity.type
_entity.pdbx_description
1 polymer ?
#
loop_
_entity_poly.entity_id
_entity_poly.type
_entity_poly.pdbx_seq_one_letter_code
_entity_poly.pdbx_strand_id
1 'polypeptide(L)' 'MDTRALRNPYSDYDGNPASTQTLFDYQGRLTPEFSQRLSSKVNELLSVMENGLQSADPRDCTSYTGWTGVSRF' A
#
# COMPACT_ATOMS: atom_id res chain seq x y z
N MET A 1 25.32 1.93 1.76
CA MET A 1 23.94 2.44 1.58
C MET A 1 22.95 1.70 2.50
N ASP A 2 23.45 0.81 3.35
CA ASP A 2 22.70 -0.16 4.15
C ASP A 2 22.21 0.34 5.50
N THR A 3 22.55 1.57 5.89
CA THR A 3 22.16 2.13 7.20
C THR A 3 20.74 2.69 7.22
N ARG A 4 20.11 2.88 6.05
CA ARG A 4 18.75 3.45 5.92
C ARG A 4 17.69 2.45 5.47
N ALA A 5 18.09 1.27 4.99
CA ALA A 5 17.17 0.27 4.47
C ALA A 5 16.99 -0.87 5.46
N LEU A 6 15.75 -1.34 5.62
CA LEU A 6 15.47 -2.56 6.36
C LEU A 6 15.94 -3.77 5.54
N ARG A 7 16.53 -4.76 6.21
CA ARG A 7 16.92 -6.02 5.56
C ARG A 7 15.67 -6.72 5.05
N ASN A 8 15.61 -6.97 3.74
CA ASN A 8 14.47 -7.64 3.11
C ASN A 8 14.29 -9.05 3.71
N PRO A 9 13.15 -9.35 4.36
CA PRO A 9 12.86 -10.68 4.89
C PRO A 9 12.26 -11.62 3.84
N TYR A 10 11.87 -11.11 2.67
CA TYR A 10 11.17 -11.88 1.65
C TYR A 10 12.16 -12.61 0.74
N SER A 11 11.84 -13.87 0.45
CA SER A 11 12.56 -14.66 -0.55
C SER A 11 12.33 -14.08 -1.94
N ASP A 12 13.36 -14.16 -2.79
CA ASP A 12 13.23 -13.80 -4.19
C ASP A 12 12.32 -14.77 -4.94
N TYR A 13 11.76 -14.29 -6.05
CA TYR A 13 10.96 -15.12 -6.94
C TYR A 13 11.84 -16.15 -7.65
N ASP A 14 11.50 -17.42 -7.48
CA ASP A 14 12.25 -18.58 -7.96
C ASP A 14 11.72 -19.15 -9.29
N GLY A 15 10.73 -18.49 -9.90
CA GLY A 15 10.05 -19.00 -11.12
C GLY A 15 9.05 -20.13 -10.83
N ASN A 16 8.95 -20.59 -9.58
CA ASN A 16 8.01 -21.62 -9.21
C ASN A 16 6.62 -21.00 -9.01
N PRO A 17 5.58 -21.42 -9.76
CA PRO A 17 4.24 -20.89 -9.55
C PRO A 17 3.73 -21.14 -8.12
N ALA A 18 4.24 -22.14 -7.41
CA ALA A 18 3.87 -22.39 -6.01
C ALA A 18 4.27 -21.24 -5.06
N SER A 19 5.34 -20.49 -5.36
CA SER A 19 5.76 -19.34 -4.54
C SER A 19 4.83 -18.13 -4.68
N THR A 20 4.08 -18.05 -5.80
CA THR A 20 3.15 -16.95 -6.09
C THR A 20 1.68 -17.35 -6.08
N GLN A 21 1.35 -18.64 -5.96
CA GLN A 21 -0.01 -19.18 -6.05
C GLN A 21 -1.00 -18.59 -5.03
N THR A 22 -0.51 -18.15 -3.87
CA THR A 22 -1.33 -17.50 -2.84
C THR A 22 -1.59 -16.02 -3.15
N LEU A 23 -0.78 -15.41 -4.02
CA LEU A 23 -0.83 -13.99 -4.35
C LEU A 23 -1.50 -13.74 -5.70
N PHE A 24 -1.22 -14.59 -6.70
CA PHE A 24 -1.69 -14.44 -8.07
C PHE A 24 -2.26 -15.75 -8.63
N ASP A 25 -3.28 -15.63 -9.47
CA ASP A 25 -3.83 -16.73 -10.25
C ASP A 25 -2.99 -17.02 -11.52
N TYR A 26 -3.36 -18.07 -12.25
CA TYR A 26 -2.68 -18.47 -13.49
C TYR A 26 -2.77 -17.42 -14.63
N GLN A 27 -3.65 -16.42 -14.50
CA GLN A 27 -3.79 -15.30 -15.44
C GLN A 27 -3.01 -14.05 -14.97
N GLY A 28 -2.33 -14.11 -13.83
CA GLY A 28 -1.60 -13.00 -13.23
C GLY A 28 -2.49 -12.00 -12.49
N ARG A 29 -3.75 -12.35 -12.18
CA ARG A 29 -4.64 -11.51 -11.36
C ARG A 29 -4.44 -11.84 -9.88
N LEU A 30 -4.68 -10.86 -9.02
CA LEU A 30 -4.60 -11.06 -7.57
C LEU A 30 -5.61 -12.12 -7.13
N THR A 31 -5.21 -13.01 -6.22
CA THR A 31 -6.15 -13.96 -5.63
C THR A 31 -7.22 -13.20 -4.84
N PRO A 32 -8.46 -13.73 -4.74
CA PRO A 32 -9.52 -13.08 -3.97
C PRO A 32 -9.14 -12.85 -2.50
N GLU A 33 -8.42 -13.80 -1.90
CA GLU A 33 -7.95 -13.70 -0.52
C GLU A 33 -6.95 -12.54 -0.36
N PHE A 34 -5.96 -12.46 -1.25
CA PHE A 34 -4.96 -11.39 -1.19
C PHE A 34 -5.57 -10.02 -1.51
N SER A 35 -6.46 -9.96 -2.51
CA SER A 35 -7.23 -8.76 -2.82
C SER A 35 -8.06 -8.28 -1.62
N GLN A 36 -8.70 -9.18 -0.88
CA GLN A 36 -9.46 -8.83 0.31
C GLN A 36 -8.57 -8.26 1.41
N ARG A 37 -7.41 -8.87 1.66
CA ARG A 37 -6.43 -8.36 2.65
C ARG A 37 -5.94 -6.96 2.26
N LEU A 38 -5.66 -6.73 0.98
CA LEU A 38 -5.28 -5.41 0.45
C LEU A 38 -6.38 -4.39 0.66
N SER A 39 -7.62 -4.68 0.23
CA SER A 39 -8.76 -3.78 0.40
C SER A 39 -9.02 -3.47 1.88
N SER A 40 -8.92 -4.45 2.76
CA SER A 40 -9.07 -4.24 4.20
C SER A 40 -8.01 -3.29 4.75
N LYS A 41 -6.74 -3.45 4.35
CA LYS A 41 -5.65 -2.58 4.80
C LYS A 41 -5.77 -1.17 4.22
N VAL A 42 -6.17 -1.04 2.96
CA VAL A 42 -6.44 0.27 2.34
C VAL A 42 -7.52 1.02 3.11
N ASN A 43 -8.65 0.37 3.43
CA ASN A 43 -9.73 0.99 4.19
C ASN A 43 -9.28 1.42 5.61
N GLU A 44 -8.48 0.60 6.28
CA GLU A 44 -7.91 0.96 7.58
C GLU A 44 -7.00 2.20 7.48
N LEU A 45 -6.11 2.23 6.49
CA LEU A 45 -5.22 3.37 6.26
C LEU A 45 -5.96 4.64 5.85
N LEU A 46 -7.02 4.52 5.04
CA LEU A 46 -7.89 5.64 4.69
C LEU A 46 -8.57 6.22 5.93
N SER A 47 -9.08 5.37 6.84
CA SER A 47 -9.66 5.85 8.10
C SER A 47 -8.63 6.55 8.99
N VAL A 48 -7.40 6.02 9.07
CA VAL A 48 -6.31 6.70 9.80
C VAL A 48 -5.95 8.03 9.14
N MET A 49 -5.90 8.07 7.81
CA MET A 49 -5.61 9.28 7.05
C MET A 49 -6.68 10.35 7.25
N GLU A 50 -7.96 9.99 7.18
CA GLU A 50 -9.08 10.91 7.41
C GLU A 50 -9.03 11.52 8.82
N ASN A 51 -8.76 10.71 9.84
CA ASN A 51 -8.56 11.19 11.20
C ASN A 51 -7.31 12.09 11.33
N GLY A 52 -6.23 11.76 10.62
CA GLY A 52 -5.02 12.59 10.57
C GLY A 52 -5.25 13.95 9.91
N LEU A 53 -6.01 13.97 8.81
CA LEU A 53 -6.35 15.18 8.05
C LEU A 53 -7.17 16.18 8.85
N GLN A 54 -7.97 15.73 9.83
CA GLN A 54 -8.66 16.63 10.76
C GLN A 54 -7.69 17.50 11.59
N SER A 55 -6.45 17.03 11.78
CA SER A 55 -5.39 17.75 12.50
C SER A 55 -4.33 18.37 11.58
N ALA A 56 -4.47 18.19 10.27
CA ALA A 56 -3.54 18.75 9.29
C ALA A 56 -3.76 20.26 9.10
N ASP A 57 -2.74 20.97 8.64
CA ASP A 57 -2.82 22.42 8.44
C ASP A 57 -3.88 22.75 7.35
N PRO A 58 -4.95 23.48 7.70
CA PRO A 58 -6.00 23.84 6.75
C PRO A 58 -5.53 24.81 5.66
N ARG A 59 -4.32 25.40 5.78
CA ARG A 59 -3.77 26.37 4.82
C ARG A 59 -2.80 25.76 3.82
N ASP A 60 -2.36 24.51 4.01
CA ASP A 60 -1.48 23.84 3.06
C ASP A 60 -2.29 23.26 1.88
N CYS A 61 -2.39 24.03 0.80
CA CYS A 61 -3.01 23.61 -0.45
C CYS A 61 -1.98 23.13 -1.50
N THR A 62 -0.78 22.74 -1.08
CA THR A 62 0.22 22.23 -2.02
C THR A 62 -0.10 20.81 -2.48
N SER A 63 0.46 20.39 -3.61
CA SER A 63 0.28 19.03 -4.14
C SER A 63 1.17 17.98 -3.46
N TYR A 64 2.25 18.41 -2.82
CA TYR A 64 3.25 17.50 -2.21
C TYR A 64 2.90 17.15 -0.75
N THR A 65 2.33 18.08 0.01
CA THR A 65 1.96 17.88 1.43
C THR A 65 0.54 18.31 1.78
N GLY A 66 -0.14 19.01 0.87
CA GLY A 66 -1.43 19.63 1.12
C GLY A 66 -2.63 18.91 0.51
N TRP A 67 -3.79 19.56 0.64
CA TRP A 67 -5.11 19.02 0.26
C TRP A 67 -5.24 18.65 -1.22
N THR A 68 -4.47 19.28 -2.12
CA THR A 68 -4.47 18.92 -3.55
C THR A 68 -3.85 17.54 -3.80
N GLY A 69 -2.91 17.10 -2.96
CA GLY A 69 -2.37 15.73 -3.01
C GLY A 69 -3.41 14.69 -2.59
N VAL A 70 -4.15 14.97 -1.51
CA VAL A 70 -5.22 14.10 -0.99
C VAL A 70 -6.36 13.96 -1.99
N SER A 71 -6.78 15.04 -2.65
CA SER A 71 -7.87 14.99 -3.64
C SER A 71 -7.52 14.21 -4.91
N ARG A 72 -6.23 13.91 -5.15
CA ARG A 72 -5.77 13.12 -6.30
C ARG A 72 -5.49 11.66 -5.94
N PHE A 73 -5.46 11.33 -4.65
CA PHE A 73 -5.29 9.98 -4.12
C PHE A 73 -6.58 9.18 -4.29
#